data_AF-A0A5C1NGJ2-F1
#
_entry.id   AF-A0A5C1NGJ2-F1
#
_cell.length_a   1.000
_cell.length_b   1.000
_cell.length_c   1.000
_cell.angle_alpha   90.00
_cell.angle_beta   90.00
_cell.angle_gamma   90.00
#
_symmetry.space_group_name_H-M   'P 1'
#
loop_
_entity.id
_entity.type
_entity.pdbx_description
1 polymer ?
#
loop_
_entity_poly.entity_id
_entity_poly.type
_entity_poly.pdbx_seq_one_letter_code
_entity_poly.pdbx_strand_id
1 'polypeptide(L)'
;MARTGITFDDVQRAIDTLLQRQEAPSVQKVRNILGTGSFTTISEHLREWRTRREERTDVPPPQGMPAELQALAEELWSQAQTAATDNLSHYREEADRQVTAAQERVADADRRAEDAEQRESALSAHLVTTEKRLQESIANSARMESTVQAQEQQLEKERQRSAQLEDQLARLQQENERLAQAHQVALGELQAEHTERLRQEEQRHETAEARLMGMLDDARQERQAAEKSHAQKLQQAEQRYETLQQQLQRVRADLLEEEKHHKETLLARSRAEDNARARQHENELLSERIEEQKRQLATQAERIHALEAKLDEKIWSLAAQRREAARNEKESDTTASTTSDS
;
A
#
# COMPACT_ATOMS: atom_id res chain seq x y z
N MET A 1 -113.15 131.19 -2.25
CA MET A 1 -113.39 129.78 -1.85
C MET A 1 -112.99 129.62 -0.39
N ALA A 2 -113.99 129.68 0.49
CA ALA A 2 -113.81 129.54 1.93
C ALA A 2 -113.48 128.06 2.26
N ARG A 3 -112.37 127.84 2.96
CA ARG A 3 -111.90 126.50 3.34
C ARG A 3 -112.82 125.94 4.44
N THR A 4 -113.46 124.81 4.16
CA THR A 4 -114.23 124.02 5.13
C THR A 4 -113.31 123.62 6.28
N GLY A 5 -113.55 124.17 7.48
CA GLY A 5 -112.84 123.77 8.69
C GLY A 5 -113.27 122.37 9.14
N ILE A 6 -112.35 121.62 9.74
CA ILE A 6 -112.64 120.33 10.38
C ILE A 6 -113.39 120.57 11.68
N THR A 7 -114.36 119.70 12.00
CA THR A 7 -115.11 119.75 13.26
C THR A 7 -114.55 118.80 14.32
N PHE A 8 -114.86 119.06 15.60
CA PHE A 8 -114.48 118.19 16.71
C PHE A 8 -115.00 116.75 16.55
N ASP A 9 -116.21 116.58 15.99
CA ASP A 9 -116.84 115.26 15.81
C ASP A 9 -116.12 114.41 14.77
N ASP A 10 -115.56 115.04 13.73
CA ASP A 10 -114.70 114.37 12.74
C ASP A 10 -113.43 113.83 13.41
N VAL A 11 -112.80 114.63 14.27
CA VAL A 11 -111.62 114.22 15.05
C VAL A 11 -111.95 113.09 16.01
N GLN A 12 -113.10 113.12 16.68
CA GLN A 12 -113.52 112.05 17.59
C GLN A 12 -113.72 110.72 16.86
N ARG A 13 -114.40 110.69 15.71
CA ARG A 13 -114.58 109.47 14.91
C ARG A 13 -113.26 108.87 14.43
N ALA A 14 -112.31 109.73 14.05
CA ALA A 14 -110.98 109.30 13.66
C ALA A 14 -110.20 108.69 14.84
N ILE A 15 -110.37 109.22 16.05
CA ILE A 15 -109.76 108.66 17.26
C ILE A 15 -110.38 107.31 17.63
N ASP A 16 -111.71 107.16 17.57
CA ASP A 16 -112.39 105.89 17.88
C ASP A 16 -111.94 104.77 16.92
N THR A 17 -111.74 105.13 15.65
CA THR A 17 -111.19 104.20 14.64
C THR A 17 -109.76 103.76 14.99
N LEU A 18 -108.92 104.63 15.56
CA LEU A 18 -107.57 104.28 16.01
C LEU A 18 -107.58 103.40 17.25
N LEU A 19 -108.50 103.65 18.19
CA LEU A 19 -108.64 102.85 19.41
C LEU A 19 -109.15 101.43 19.12
N GLN A 20 -110.08 101.25 18.17
CA GLN A 20 -110.47 99.91 17.70
C GLN A 20 -109.29 99.12 17.11
N ARG A 21 -108.30 99.83 16.56
CA ARG A 21 -107.06 99.26 16.03
C ARG A 21 -105.96 99.10 17.09
N GLN A 22 -106.26 99.38 18.37
CA GLN A 22 -105.29 99.39 19.48
C GLN A 22 -104.09 100.34 19.26
N GLU A 23 -104.25 101.37 18.44
CA GLU A 23 -103.19 102.36 18.18
C GLU A 23 -103.42 103.65 18.96
N ALA A 24 -102.33 104.23 19.51
CA ALA A 24 -102.41 105.50 20.24
C ALA A 24 -102.77 106.68 19.31
N PRO A 25 -103.80 107.49 19.64
CA PRO A 25 -104.22 108.61 18.81
C PRO A 25 -103.17 109.72 18.81
N SER A 26 -102.57 109.98 17.65
CA SER A 26 -101.62 111.09 17.42
C SER A 26 -102.13 112.02 16.34
N VAL A 27 -101.72 113.29 16.37
CA VAL A 27 -102.18 114.33 15.41
C VAL A 27 -101.92 113.90 13.96
N GLN A 28 -100.77 113.26 13.70
CA GLN A 28 -100.41 112.76 12.37
C GLN A 28 -101.35 111.63 11.91
N LYS A 29 -101.65 110.66 12.80
CA LYS A 29 -102.51 109.53 12.47
C LYS A 29 -103.97 109.94 12.26
N VAL A 30 -104.46 110.87 13.08
CA VAL A 30 -105.80 111.43 12.93
C VAL A 30 -105.92 112.21 11.63
N ARG A 31 -104.89 112.98 11.24
CA ARG A 31 -104.85 113.65 9.93
C ARG A 31 -104.83 112.66 8.77
N ASN A 32 -104.11 111.55 8.89
CA ASN A 32 -104.08 110.52 7.84
C ASN A 32 -105.45 109.89 7.61
N ILE A 33 -106.28 109.75 8.66
CA ILE A 33 -107.64 109.23 8.55
C ILE A 33 -108.59 110.28 7.97
N LEU A 34 -108.46 111.55 8.37
CA LEU A 34 -109.34 112.63 7.92
C LEU A 34 -108.97 113.20 6.55
N GLY A 35 -107.73 113.05 6.10
CA GLY A 35 -107.22 113.49 4.79
C GLY A 35 -107.12 115.01 4.60
N THR A 36 -107.70 115.83 5.50
CA THR A 36 -107.74 117.29 5.40
C THR A 36 -107.44 117.94 6.77
N GLY A 37 -107.48 119.27 6.86
CA GLY A 37 -107.31 120.01 8.12
C GLY A 37 -105.88 120.44 8.44
N SER A 38 -105.78 121.58 9.11
CA SER A 38 -104.49 122.09 9.61
C SER A 38 -104.09 121.35 10.88
N PHE A 39 -102.79 121.10 11.06
CA PHE A 39 -102.27 120.42 12.24
C PHE A 39 -102.63 121.14 13.54
N THR A 40 -102.76 122.47 13.52
CA THR A 40 -103.15 123.27 14.68
C THR A 40 -104.59 122.98 15.10
N THR A 41 -105.55 122.96 14.18
CA THR A 41 -106.96 122.65 14.48
C THR A 41 -107.16 121.21 15.00
N ILE A 42 -106.46 120.23 14.40
CA ILE A 42 -106.53 118.83 14.86
C ILE A 42 -105.91 118.68 16.26
N SER A 43 -104.82 119.40 16.54
CA SER A 43 -104.19 119.36 17.87
C SER A 43 -105.08 119.95 18.97
N GLU A 44 -105.88 120.97 18.65
CA GLU A 44 -106.80 121.61 19.58
C GLU A 44 -107.96 120.66 19.94
N HIS A 45 -108.63 120.08 18.93
CA HIS A 45 -109.70 119.10 19.16
C HIS A 45 -109.21 117.81 19.80
N LEU A 46 -108.00 117.34 19.49
CA LEU A 46 -107.44 116.14 20.12
C LEU A 46 -107.03 116.39 21.57
N ARG A 47 -106.71 117.63 21.94
CA ARG A 47 -106.50 118.03 23.33
C ARG A 47 -107.83 118.10 24.08
N GLU A 48 -108.86 118.71 23.49
CA GLU A 48 -110.21 118.75 24.04
C GLU A 48 -110.81 117.34 24.26
N TRP A 49 -110.58 116.40 23.33
CA TRP A 49 -111.01 115.00 23.48
C TRP A 49 -110.32 114.30 24.65
N ARG A 50 -109.01 114.53 24.85
CA ARG A 50 -108.26 113.94 25.98
C ARG A 50 -108.81 114.41 27.32
N THR A 51 -109.09 115.71 27.45
CA THR A 51 -109.69 116.28 28.67
C THR A 51 -111.07 115.69 28.97
N ARG A 52 -111.95 115.57 27.95
CA ARG A 52 -113.28 114.95 28.14
C ARG A 52 -113.24 113.46 28.51
N ARG A 53 -112.20 112.73 28.10
CA ARG A 53 -112.04 111.30 28.42
C ARG A 53 -111.56 111.10 29.86
N GLU A 54 -110.61 111.92 30.32
CA GLU A 54 -110.15 111.89 31.71
C GLU A 54 -111.30 112.19 32.68
N GLU A 55 -112.17 113.17 32.36
CA GLU A 55 -113.36 113.48 33.15
C GLU A 55 -114.44 112.38 33.16
N ARG A 56 -114.53 111.53 32.12
CA ARG A 56 -115.50 110.40 32.05
C ARG A 56 -114.99 109.09 32.66
N THR A 57 -113.70 109.01 33.02
CA THR A 57 -113.13 107.77 33.59
C THR A 57 -113.42 107.63 35.10
N ASP A 58 -113.91 108.70 35.75
CA ASP A 58 -114.19 108.76 37.18
C ASP A 58 -115.66 108.39 37.55
N VAL A 59 -116.32 107.56 36.75
CA VAL A 59 -117.66 107.02 37.05
C VAL A 59 -117.52 105.57 37.56
N PRO A 60 -117.83 105.27 38.83
CA PRO A 60 -117.90 103.90 39.34
C PRO A 60 -119.05 103.14 38.67
N PRO A 61 -118.98 101.80 38.52
CA PRO A 61 -120.07 101.03 37.94
C PRO A 61 -121.36 101.17 38.78
N PRO A 62 -122.55 101.25 38.17
CA PRO A 62 -123.80 101.50 38.87
C PRO A 62 -124.17 100.32 39.77
N GLN A 63 -124.39 100.60 41.06
CA GLN A 63 -125.00 99.68 42.01
C GLN A 63 -126.44 99.35 41.61
N GLY A 64 -126.80 98.07 41.66
CA GLY A 64 -128.19 97.60 41.60
C GLY A 64 -128.45 96.46 40.61
N MET A 65 -127.68 95.37 40.68
CA MET A 65 -128.08 94.11 40.04
C MET A 65 -129.12 93.41 40.94
N PRO A 66 -130.26 92.91 40.42
CA PRO A 66 -131.26 92.17 41.20
C PRO A 66 -130.64 90.95 41.91
N ALA A 67 -131.04 90.69 43.16
CA ALA A 67 -130.47 89.62 44.00
C ALA A 67 -130.50 88.23 43.34
N GLU A 68 -131.47 87.96 42.47
CA GLU A 68 -131.57 86.70 41.72
C GLU A 68 -130.47 86.53 40.66
N LEU A 69 -130.04 87.63 40.01
CA LEU A 69 -128.93 87.61 39.05
C LEU A 69 -127.57 87.50 39.74
N GLN A 70 -127.45 88.06 40.95
CA GLN A 70 -126.25 87.94 41.77
C GLN A 70 -126.06 86.50 42.27
N ALA A 71 -127.12 85.85 42.74
CA ALA A 71 -127.07 84.43 43.13
C ALA A 71 -126.72 83.52 41.94
N LEU A 72 -127.30 83.78 40.76
CA LEU A 72 -126.97 83.02 39.54
C LEU A 72 -125.51 83.24 39.11
N ALA A 73 -124.98 84.46 39.26
CA ALA A 73 -123.59 84.78 38.96
C ALA A 73 -122.61 84.15 39.96
N GLU A 74 -122.95 84.13 41.26
CA GLU A 74 -122.17 83.45 42.30
C GLU A 74 -122.16 81.92 42.10
N GLU A 75 -123.29 81.34 41.68
CA GLU A 75 -123.39 79.91 41.37
C GLU A 75 -122.63 79.54 40.09
N LEU A 76 -122.75 80.34 39.02
CA LEU A 76 -121.93 80.18 37.81
C LEU A 76 -120.45 80.35 38.10
N TRP A 77 -120.07 81.29 38.97
CA TRP A 77 -118.69 81.49 39.40
C TRP A 77 -118.16 80.31 40.22
N SER A 78 -118.96 79.80 41.16
CA SER A 78 -118.64 78.61 41.96
C SER A 78 -118.47 77.37 41.09
N GLN A 79 -119.37 77.16 40.11
CA GLN A 79 -119.27 76.07 39.14
C GLN A 79 -118.05 76.23 38.22
N ALA A 80 -117.76 77.45 37.75
CA ALA A 80 -116.56 77.73 36.96
C ALA A 80 -115.27 77.51 37.77
N GLN A 81 -115.27 77.87 39.05
CA GLN A 81 -114.13 77.68 39.94
C GLN A 81 -113.92 76.21 40.29
N THR A 82 -115.00 75.46 40.49
CA THR A 82 -114.96 74.00 40.68
C THR A 82 -114.45 73.32 39.41
N ALA A 83 -115.02 73.63 38.24
CA ALA A 83 -114.57 73.09 36.96
C ALA A 83 -113.11 73.47 36.61
N ALA A 84 -112.66 74.68 36.96
CA ALA A 84 -111.27 75.08 36.80
C ALA A 84 -110.34 74.32 37.75
N THR A 85 -110.77 74.06 38.99
CA THR A 85 -110.00 73.28 39.97
C THR A 85 -109.90 71.81 39.56
N ASP A 86 -110.99 71.22 39.06
CA ASP A 86 -111.03 69.84 38.56
C ASP A 86 -110.21 69.66 37.27
N ASN A 87 -110.27 70.63 36.35
CA ASN A 87 -109.40 70.62 35.18
C ASN A 87 -107.92 70.76 35.59
N LEU A 88 -107.62 71.65 36.54
CA LEU A 88 -106.25 71.84 37.04
C LEU A 88 -105.72 70.58 37.74
N SER A 89 -106.54 69.88 38.54
CA SER A 89 -106.15 68.61 39.16
C SER A 89 -105.91 67.54 38.11
N HIS A 90 -106.78 67.41 37.10
CA HIS A 90 -106.57 66.47 35.99
C HIS A 90 -105.28 66.79 35.22
N TYR A 91 -104.99 68.06 34.90
CA TYR A 91 -103.74 68.43 34.22
C TYR A 91 -102.52 68.13 35.07
N ARG A 92 -102.58 68.33 36.40
CA ARG A 92 -101.49 67.98 37.32
C ARG A 92 -101.27 66.47 37.37
N GLU A 93 -102.33 65.68 37.52
CA GLU A 93 -102.23 64.22 37.51
C GLU A 93 -101.66 63.70 36.19
N GLU A 94 -102.08 64.26 35.06
CA GLU A 94 -101.56 63.86 33.74
C GLU A 94 -100.09 64.27 33.56
N ALA A 95 -99.71 65.47 34.02
CA ALA A 95 -98.32 65.91 34.04
C ALA A 95 -97.46 65.03 34.95
N ASP A 96 -97.93 64.69 36.15
CA ASP A 96 -97.24 63.82 37.10
C ASP A 96 -97.07 62.40 36.51
N ARG A 97 -98.09 61.87 35.82
CA ARG A 97 -98.00 60.60 35.08
C ARG A 97 -96.96 60.67 33.97
N GLN A 98 -96.91 61.76 33.20
CA GLN A 98 -95.92 61.94 32.14
C GLN A 98 -94.51 62.07 32.70
N VAL A 99 -94.32 62.80 33.80
CA VAL A 99 -93.03 62.92 34.49
C VAL A 99 -92.58 61.56 35.02
N THR A 100 -93.47 60.81 35.67
CA THR A 100 -93.16 59.46 36.17
C THR A 100 -92.79 58.52 35.03
N ALA A 101 -93.56 58.49 33.95
CA ALA A 101 -93.26 57.68 32.78
C ALA A 101 -91.96 58.10 32.08
N ALA A 102 -91.62 59.38 32.07
CA ALA A 102 -90.34 59.87 31.54
C ALA A 102 -89.17 59.45 32.44
N GLN A 103 -89.32 59.53 33.76
CA GLN A 103 -88.32 59.08 34.72
C GLN A 103 -88.07 57.57 34.62
N GLU A 104 -89.12 56.76 34.47
CA GLU A 104 -89.00 55.31 34.25
C GLU A 104 -88.24 55.02 32.95
N ARG A 105 -88.55 55.72 31.85
CA ARG A 105 -87.83 55.56 30.57
C ARG A 105 -86.36 55.95 30.65
N VAL A 106 -86.02 57.00 31.40
CA VAL A 106 -84.62 57.40 31.65
C VAL A 106 -83.92 56.33 32.45
N ALA A 107 -84.52 55.85 33.55
CA ALA A 107 -83.94 54.76 34.35
C ALA A 107 -83.75 53.46 33.52
N ASP A 108 -84.68 53.14 32.61
CA ASP A 108 -84.53 52.00 31.69
C ASP A 108 -83.46 52.23 30.63
N ALA A 109 -83.26 53.47 30.17
CA ALA A 109 -82.17 53.80 29.26
C ALA A 109 -80.81 53.72 29.95
N ASP A 110 -80.70 54.24 31.18
CA ASP A 110 -79.48 54.19 31.99
C ASP A 110 -79.07 52.75 32.29
N ARG A 111 -80.02 51.91 32.74
CA ARG A 111 -79.76 50.47 32.96
C ARG A 111 -79.25 49.75 31.71
N ARG A 112 -79.81 50.08 30.53
CA ARG A 112 -79.35 49.50 29.27
C ARG A 112 -77.98 50.03 28.84
N ALA A 113 -77.68 51.30 29.12
CA ALA A 113 -76.37 51.88 28.87
C ALA A 113 -75.30 51.21 29.76
N GLU A 114 -75.56 51.06 31.05
CA GLU A 114 -74.65 50.38 31.98
C GLU A 114 -74.38 48.92 31.57
N ASP A 115 -75.42 48.16 31.20
CA ASP A 115 -75.28 46.78 30.72
C ASP A 115 -74.52 46.71 29.38
N ALA A 116 -74.71 47.68 28.49
CA ALA A 116 -73.93 47.78 27.25
C ALA A 116 -72.45 48.08 27.55
N GLU A 117 -72.15 49.04 28.42
CA GLU A 117 -70.79 49.39 28.83
C GLU A 117 -70.07 48.21 29.50
N GLN A 118 -70.76 47.45 30.36
CA GLN A 118 -70.21 46.25 30.98
C GLN A 118 -69.88 45.17 29.94
N ARG A 119 -70.74 44.97 28.94
CA ARG A 119 -70.49 44.02 27.84
C ARG A 119 -69.34 44.46 26.96
N GLU A 120 -69.26 45.74 26.61
CA GLU A 120 -68.14 46.28 25.81
C GLU A 120 -66.81 46.13 26.55
N SER A 121 -66.80 46.43 27.86
CA SER A 121 -65.62 46.24 28.71
C SER A 121 -65.19 44.76 28.78
N ALA A 122 -66.15 43.83 28.98
CA ALA A 122 -65.88 42.40 29.01
C ALA A 122 -65.37 41.87 27.66
N LEU A 123 -65.96 42.33 26.54
CA LEU A 123 -65.55 41.96 25.18
C LEU A 123 -64.16 42.52 24.87
N SER A 124 -63.87 43.77 25.23
CA SER A 124 -62.55 44.38 25.08
C SER A 124 -61.48 43.61 25.85
N ALA A 125 -61.74 43.27 27.12
CA ALA A 125 -60.82 42.46 27.92
C ALA A 125 -60.58 41.07 27.32
N HIS A 126 -61.64 40.44 26.77
CA HIS A 126 -61.53 39.16 26.09
C HIS A 126 -60.70 39.28 24.80
N LEU A 127 -60.93 40.32 23.98
CA LEU A 127 -60.17 40.58 22.76
C LEU A 127 -58.68 40.74 23.04
N VAL A 128 -58.32 41.58 24.01
CA VAL A 128 -56.92 41.75 24.43
C VAL A 128 -56.29 40.43 24.87
N THR A 129 -57.03 39.60 25.62
CA THR A 129 -56.56 38.28 26.05
C THR A 129 -56.35 37.34 24.86
N THR A 130 -57.27 37.33 23.89
CA THR A 130 -57.15 36.49 22.69
C THR A 130 -56.03 36.95 21.77
N GLU A 131 -55.83 38.25 21.61
CA GLU A 131 -54.72 38.82 20.85
C GLU A 131 -53.39 38.45 21.48
N LYS A 132 -53.27 38.55 22.81
CA LYS A 132 -52.07 38.11 23.52
C LYS A 132 -51.79 36.62 23.31
N ARG A 133 -52.80 35.76 23.43
CA ARG A 133 -52.65 34.31 23.17
C ARG A 133 -52.25 34.03 21.73
N LEU A 134 -52.80 34.76 20.77
CA LEU A 134 -52.44 34.63 19.37
C LEU A 134 -50.99 35.06 19.13
N GLN A 135 -50.56 36.18 19.71
CA GLN A 135 -49.16 36.64 19.64
C GLN A 135 -48.19 35.63 20.27
N GLU A 136 -48.53 35.07 21.42
CA GLU A 136 -47.75 34.00 22.07
C GLU A 136 -47.65 32.75 21.18
N SER A 137 -48.76 32.34 20.55
CA SER A 137 -48.77 31.22 19.61
C SER A 137 -47.89 31.49 18.39
N ILE A 138 -47.98 32.68 17.79
CA ILE A 138 -47.16 33.07 16.64
C ILE A 138 -45.68 33.08 17.02
N ALA A 139 -45.34 33.64 18.19
CA ALA A 139 -43.97 33.66 18.69
C ALA A 139 -43.43 32.24 18.93
N ASN A 140 -44.25 31.34 19.46
CA ASN A 140 -43.87 29.94 19.65
C ASN A 140 -43.69 29.21 18.31
N SER A 141 -44.60 29.39 17.35
CA SER A 141 -44.45 28.81 16.01
C SER A 141 -43.18 29.30 15.31
N ALA A 142 -42.90 30.61 15.35
CA ALA A 142 -41.68 31.18 14.78
C ALA A 142 -40.40 30.63 15.44
N ARG A 143 -40.42 30.43 16.77
CA ARG A 143 -39.33 29.75 17.48
C ARG A 143 -39.17 28.30 17.02
N MET A 144 -40.26 27.56 16.87
CA MET A 144 -40.19 26.16 16.44
C MET A 144 -39.68 26.05 15.01
N GLU A 145 -40.17 26.88 14.09
CA GLU A 145 -39.66 26.96 12.71
C GLU A 145 -38.17 27.27 12.66
N SER A 146 -37.70 28.22 13.46
CA SER A 146 -36.28 28.55 13.60
C SER A 146 -35.46 27.34 14.11
N THR A 147 -35.97 26.61 15.11
CA THR A 147 -35.28 25.41 15.60
C THR A 147 -35.27 24.26 14.58
N VAL A 148 -36.37 24.07 13.83
CA VAL A 148 -36.44 23.06 12.77
C VAL A 148 -35.44 23.39 11.67
N GLN A 149 -35.39 24.63 11.21
CA GLN A 149 -34.40 25.07 10.20
C GLN A 149 -32.97 24.88 10.70
N ALA A 150 -32.67 25.19 11.96
CA ALA A 150 -31.35 24.97 12.54
C ALA A 150 -30.99 23.47 12.60
N GLN A 151 -31.94 22.61 12.96
CA GLN A 151 -31.76 21.15 12.98
C GLN A 151 -31.59 20.57 11.57
N GLU A 152 -32.35 21.05 10.58
CA GLU A 152 -32.20 20.66 9.19
C GLU A 152 -30.82 21.03 8.64
N GLN A 153 -30.34 22.23 8.93
CA GLN A 153 -28.99 22.65 8.58
C GLN A 153 -27.92 21.77 9.24
N GLN A 154 -28.11 21.40 10.50
CA GLN A 154 -27.19 20.50 11.20
C GLN A 154 -27.21 19.09 10.60
N LEU A 155 -28.39 18.57 10.30
CA LEU A 155 -28.55 17.27 9.65
C LEU A 155 -27.88 17.23 8.28
N GLU A 156 -28.01 18.30 7.50
CA GLU A 156 -27.36 18.42 6.19
C GLU A 156 -25.83 18.47 6.32
N LYS A 157 -25.30 19.22 7.30
CA LYS A 157 -23.85 19.22 7.59
C LYS A 157 -23.34 17.85 7.99
N GLU A 158 -24.05 17.12 8.85
CA GLU A 158 -23.65 15.78 9.26
C GLU A 158 -23.76 14.77 8.09
N ARG A 159 -24.77 14.91 7.22
CA ARG A 159 -24.88 14.10 5.99
C ARG A 159 -23.70 14.34 5.06
N GLN A 160 -23.33 15.60 4.83
CA GLN A 160 -22.17 15.96 4.03
C GLN A 160 -20.87 15.41 4.64
N ARG A 161 -20.74 15.48 5.97
CA ARG A 161 -19.60 14.91 6.68
C ARG A 161 -19.54 13.38 6.56
N SER A 162 -20.68 12.68 6.68
CA SER A 162 -20.76 11.22 6.47
C SER A 162 -20.35 10.86 5.05
N ALA A 163 -20.88 11.56 4.05
CA ALA A 163 -20.53 11.32 2.65
C ALA A 163 -19.04 11.55 2.36
N GLN A 164 -18.44 12.58 2.96
CA GLN A 164 -16.99 12.83 2.86
C GLN A 164 -16.16 11.72 3.51
N LEU A 165 -16.58 11.23 4.68
CA LEU A 165 -15.89 10.13 5.37
C LEU A 165 -16.04 8.81 4.61
N GLU A 166 -17.20 8.55 4.02
CA GLU A 166 -17.44 7.38 3.16
C GLU A 166 -16.56 7.42 1.90
N ASP A 167 -16.44 8.57 1.24
CA ASP A 167 -15.52 8.74 0.09
C ASP A 167 -14.05 8.56 0.50
N GLN A 168 -13.65 9.09 1.66
CA GLN A 168 -12.29 8.87 2.19
C GLN A 168 -12.03 7.40 2.51
N LEU A 169 -12.98 6.70 3.12
CA LEU A 169 -12.87 5.27 3.40
C LEU A 169 -12.78 4.45 2.11
N ALA A 170 -13.61 4.75 1.11
CA ALA A 170 -13.56 4.08 -0.19
C ALA A 170 -12.20 4.29 -0.89
N ARG A 171 -11.66 5.51 -0.86
CA ARG A 171 -10.32 5.81 -1.41
C ARG A 171 -9.21 5.05 -0.68
N LEU A 172 -9.24 5.03 0.66
CA LEU A 172 -8.25 4.31 1.46
C LEU A 172 -8.34 2.80 1.25
N GLN A 173 -9.56 2.25 1.11
CA GLN A 173 -9.76 0.84 0.77
C GLN A 173 -9.17 0.51 -0.61
N GLN A 174 -9.46 1.33 -1.62
CA GLN A 174 -8.91 1.15 -2.96
C GLN A 174 -7.37 1.26 -2.98
N GLU A 175 -6.80 2.20 -2.22
CA GLU A 175 -5.35 2.34 -2.09
C GLU A 175 -4.73 1.12 -1.38
N ASN A 176 -5.37 0.62 -0.32
CA ASN A 176 -4.92 -0.57 0.38
C ASN A 176 -4.97 -1.82 -0.49
N GLU A 177 -6.06 -2.02 -1.25
CA GLU A 177 -6.17 -3.10 -2.22
C GLU A 177 -5.09 -3.01 -3.30
N ARG A 178 -4.84 -1.80 -3.83
CA ARG A 178 -3.78 -1.57 -4.82
C ARG A 178 -2.40 -1.90 -4.25
N LEU A 179 -2.12 -1.48 -3.01
CA LEU A 179 -0.86 -1.79 -2.33
C LEU A 179 -0.72 -3.28 -2.05
N ALA A 180 -1.80 -3.96 -1.63
CA ALA A 180 -1.81 -5.39 -1.39
C ALA A 180 -1.55 -6.18 -2.69
N GLN A 181 -2.18 -5.79 -3.80
CA GLN A 181 -1.93 -6.38 -5.11
C GLN A 181 -0.48 -6.14 -5.56
N ALA A 182 0.03 -4.92 -5.43
CA ALA A 182 1.42 -4.61 -5.77
C ALA A 182 2.42 -5.43 -4.93
N HIS A 183 2.16 -5.58 -3.63
CA HIS A 183 2.98 -6.41 -2.75
C HIS A 183 2.90 -7.90 -3.11
N GLN A 184 1.72 -8.42 -3.46
CA GLN A 184 1.56 -9.80 -3.90
C GLN A 184 2.32 -10.07 -5.20
N VAL A 185 2.27 -9.15 -6.16
CA VAL A 185 3.04 -9.23 -7.40
C VAL A 185 4.54 -9.20 -7.09
N ALA A 186 5.01 -8.25 -6.28
CA ALA A 186 6.43 -8.14 -5.91
C ALA A 186 6.95 -9.39 -5.17
N LEU A 187 6.15 -9.98 -4.28
CA LEU A 187 6.50 -11.24 -3.63
C LEU A 187 6.56 -12.40 -4.63
N GLY A 188 5.62 -12.47 -5.58
CA GLY A 188 5.62 -13.46 -6.64
C GLY A 188 6.84 -13.35 -7.55
N GLU A 189 7.22 -12.13 -7.93
CA GLU A 189 8.43 -11.85 -8.71
C GLU A 189 9.70 -12.25 -7.97
N LEU A 190 9.81 -11.89 -6.68
CA LEU A 190 10.96 -12.27 -5.85
C LEU A 190 11.07 -13.80 -5.70
N GLN A 191 9.94 -14.49 -5.51
CA GLN A 191 9.91 -15.96 -5.45
C GLN A 191 10.32 -16.59 -6.81
N ALA A 192 9.83 -16.05 -7.92
CA ALA A 192 10.21 -16.50 -9.25
C ALA A 192 11.72 -16.31 -9.50
N GLU A 193 12.27 -15.15 -9.12
CA GLU A 193 13.71 -14.88 -9.22
C GLU A 193 14.53 -15.84 -8.35
N HIS A 194 14.10 -16.10 -7.12
CA HIS A 194 14.78 -17.05 -6.23
C HIS A 194 14.75 -18.48 -6.74
N THR A 195 13.60 -18.95 -7.26
CA THR A 195 13.49 -20.30 -7.83
C THR A 195 14.33 -20.46 -9.09
N GLU A 196 14.38 -19.44 -9.95
CA GLU A 196 15.23 -19.43 -11.14
C GLU A 196 16.72 -19.43 -10.76
N ARG A 197 17.13 -18.63 -9.77
CA ARG A 197 18.51 -18.66 -9.25
C ARG A 197 18.87 -20.03 -8.68
N LEU A 198 17.98 -20.64 -7.90
CA LEU A 198 18.21 -21.98 -7.35
C LEU A 198 18.37 -23.00 -8.47
N ARG A 199 17.49 -22.98 -9.47
CA ARG A 199 17.56 -23.85 -10.64
C ARG A 199 18.88 -23.69 -11.41
N GLN A 200 19.35 -22.46 -11.58
CA GLN A 200 20.63 -22.19 -12.25
C GLN A 200 21.82 -22.74 -11.46
N GLU A 201 21.82 -22.58 -10.13
CA GLU A 201 22.85 -23.17 -9.28
C GLU A 201 22.79 -24.70 -9.28
N GLU A 202 21.59 -25.31 -9.19
CA GLU A 202 21.40 -26.75 -9.33
C GLU A 202 21.95 -27.26 -10.66
N GLN A 203 21.67 -26.61 -11.79
CA GLN A 203 22.23 -26.97 -13.09
C GLN A 203 23.76 -26.83 -13.14
N ARG A 204 24.32 -25.78 -12.51
CA ARG A 204 25.78 -25.62 -12.40
C ARG A 204 26.40 -26.73 -11.57
N HIS A 205 25.74 -27.14 -10.49
CA HIS A 205 26.16 -28.26 -9.66
C HIS A 205 26.06 -29.57 -10.41
N GLU A 206 24.94 -29.88 -11.07
CA GLU A 206 24.77 -31.09 -11.89
C GLU A 206 25.84 -31.19 -12.99
N THR A 207 26.14 -30.09 -13.69
CA THR A 207 27.19 -30.07 -14.72
C THR A 207 28.60 -30.16 -14.14
N ALA A 208 28.85 -29.63 -12.94
CA ALA A 208 30.11 -29.80 -12.25
C ALA A 208 30.29 -31.24 -11.74
N GLU A 209 29.26 -31.82 -11.13
CA GLU A 209 29.24 -33.22 -10.67
C GLU A 209 29.42 -34.18 -11.85
N ALA A 210 28.70 -33.99 -12.96
CA ALA A 210 28.87 -34.79 -14.16
C ALA A 210 30.30 -34.70 -14.73
N ARG A 211 30.93 -33.52 -14.72
CA ARG A 211 32.33 -33.34 -15.12
C ARG A 211 33.30 -34.06 -14.18
N LEU A 212 33.10 -33.96 -12.87
CA LEU A 212 33.93 -34.65 -11.88
C LEU A 212 33.78 -36.17 -11.98
N MET A 213 32.56 -36.67 -12.20
CA MET A 213 32.31 -38.08 -12.46
C MET A 213 33.00 -38.55 -13.74
N GLY A 214 32.94 -37.76 -14.81
CA GLY A 214 33.70 -38.02 -16.04
C GLY A 214 35.22 -38.09 -15.78
N MET A 215 35.78 -37.12 -15.07
CA MET A 215 37.21 -37.14 -14.69
C MET A 215 37.58 -38.33 -13.81
N LEU A 216 36.69 -38.75 -12.91
CA LEU A 216 36.90 -39.93 -12.07
C LEU A 216 36.90 -41.21 -12.91
N ASP A 217 35.98 -41.34 -13.85
CA ASP A 217 35.91 -42.48 -14.75
C ASP A 217 37.10 -42.51 -15.71
N ASP A 218 37.54 -41.36 -16.24
CA ASP A 218 38.77 -41.23 -17.03
C ASP A 218 39.99 -41.65 -16.19
N ALA A 219 40.14 -41.13 -14.97
CA ALA A 219 41.24 -41.52 -14.08
C ALA A 219 41.20 -43.02 -13.71
N ARG A 220 40.01 -43.61 -13.56
CA ARG A 220 39.84 -45.06 -13.36
C ARG A 220 40.26 -45.84 -14.59
N GLN A 221 39.89 -45.39 -15.78
CA GLN A 221 40.28 -46.02 -17.05
C GLN A 221 41.79 -45.91 -17.28
N GLU A 222 42.40 -44.75 -17.03
CA GLU A 222 43.85 -44.54 -17.09
C GLU A 222 44.57 -45.44 -16.10
N ARG A 223 44.11 -45.52 -14.83
CA ARG A 223 44.70 -46.42 -13.83
C ARG A 223 44.60 -47.87 -14.28
N GLN A 224 43.44 -48.31 -14.76
CA GLN A 224 43.26 -49.67 -15.25
C GLN A 224 44.14 -49.98 -16.48
N ALA A 225 44.29 -49.02 -17.40
CA ALA A 225 45.16 -49.16 -18.55
C ALA A 225 46.64 -49.22 -18.14
N ALA A 226 47.06 -48.39 -17.18
CA ALA A 226 48.39 -48.40 -16.60
C ALA A 226 48.67 -49.72 -15.88
N GLU A 227 47.75 -50.21 -15.03
CA GLU A 227 47.83 -51.52 -14.36
C GLU A 227 48.00 -52.65 -15.39
N LYS A 228 47.20 -52.67 -16.46
CA LYS A 228 47.35 -53.65 -17.56
C LYS A 228 48.70 -53.53 -18.26
N SER A 229 49.18 -52.33 -18.56
CA SER A 229 50.49 -52.11 -19.18
C SER A 229 51.64 -52.55 -18.27
N HIS A 230 51.56 -52.24 -16.97
CA HIS A 230 52.54 -52.69 -15.99
C HIS A 230 52.53 -54.22 -15.82
N ALA A 231 51.35 -54.85 -15.76
CA ALA A 231 51.23 -56.30 -15.72
C ALA A 231 51.86 -56.96 -16.97
N GLN A 232 51.62 -56.41 -18.17
CA GLN A 232 52.26 -56.89 -19.40
C GLN A 232 53.78 -56.72 -19.38
N LYS A 233 54.30 -55.58 -18.91
CA LYS A 233 55.76 -55.36 -18.78
C LYS A 233 56.38 -56.31 -17.77
N LEU A 234 55.71 -56.57 -16.65
CA LEU A 234 56.16 -57.52 -15.64
C LEU A 234 56.22 -58.94 -16.24
N GLN A 235 55.17 -59.37 -16.92
CA GLN A 235 55.15 -60.67 -17.60
C GLN A 235 56.27 -60.79 -18.65
N GLN A 236 56.52 -59.75 -19.45
CA GLN A 236 57.65 -59.74 -20.38
C GLN A 236 59.00 -59.80 -19.68
N ALA A 237 59.17 -59.12 -18.55
CA ALA A 237 60.39 -59.16 -17.76
C ALA A 237 60.60 -60.53 -17.10
N GLU A 238 59.54 -61.15 -16.58
CA GLU A 238 59.53 -62.52 -16.05
C GLU A 238 59.95 -63.52 -17.14
N GLN A 239 59.34 -63.46 -18.33
CA GLN A 239 59.74 -64.31 -19.47
C GLN A 239 61.20 -64.11 -19.88
N ARG A 240 61.70 -62.87 -19.88
CA ARG A 240 63.11 -62.58 -20.15
C ARG A 240 64.01 -63.14 -19.05
N TYR A 241 63.62 -63.02 -17.79
CA TYR A 241 64.35 -63.57 -16.66
C TYR A 241 64.40 -65.11 -16.72
N GLU A 242 63.28 -65.76 -17.01
CA GLU A 242 63.21 -67.22 -17.22
C GLU A 242 64.12 -67.65 -18.38
N THR A 243 64.08 -66.94 -19.51
CA THR A 243 64.92 -67.23 -20.67
C THR A 243 66.41 -67.06 -20.32
N LEU A 244 66.77 -65.99 -19.63
CA LEU A 244 68.14 -65.74 -19.18
C LEU A 244 68.58 -66.82 -18.18
N GLN A 245 67.71 -67.21 -17.25
CA GLN A 245 67.99 -68.27 -16.28
C GLN A 245 68.21 -69.61 -16.98
N GLN A 246 67.41 -69.94 -18.00
CA GLN A 246 67.61 -71.13 -18.84
C GLN A 246 68.95 -71.05 -19.59
N GLN A 247 69.30 -69.91 -20.18
CA GLN A 247 70.60 -69.70 -20.82
C GLN A 247 71.76 -69.87 -19.84
N LEU A 248 71.64 -69.34 -18.62
CA LEU A 248 72.65 -69.45 -17.57
C LEU A 248 72.79 -70.90 -17.09
N GLN A 249 71.68 -71.64 -16.99
CA GLN A 249 71.70 -73.08 -16.71
C GLN A 249 72.36 -73.87 -17.84
N ARG A 250 72.09 -73.55 -19.11
CA ARG A 250 72.75 -74.16 -20.27
C ARG A 250 74.25 -73.89 -20.24
N VAL A 251 74.66 -72.63 -20.12
CA VAL A 251 76.09 -72.26 -20.03
C VAL A 251 76.78 -72.94 -18.83
N ARG A 252 76.10 -73.10 -17.69
CA ARG A 252 76.64 -73.87 -16.56
C ARG A 252 76.76 -75.36 -16.89
N ALA A 253 75.79 -75.95 -17.58
CA ALA A 253 75.87 -77.33 -18.03
C ALA A 253 77.00 -77.53 -19.05
N ASP A 254 77.09 -76.66 -20.05
CA ASP A 254 78.15 -76.64 -21.05
C ASP A 254 79.53 -76.47 -20.38
N LEU A 255 79.66 -75.57 -19.40
CA LEU A 255 80.91 -75.42 -18.64
C LEU A 255 81.26 -76.68 -17.85
N LEU A 256 80.29 -77.34 -17.22
CA LEU A 256 80.52 -78.61 -16.53
C LEU A 256 80.91 -79.74 -17.50
N GLU A 257 80.35 -79.74 -18.71
CA GLU A 257 80.75 -80.66 -19.78
C GLU A 257 82.17 -80.36 -20.26
N GLU A 258 82.51 -79.10 -20.51
CA GLU A 258 83.88 -78.68 -20.84
C GLU A 258 84.87 -79.00 -19.71
N GLU A 259 84.51 -78.81 -18.44
CA GLU A 259 85.34 -79.22 -17.30
C GLU A 259 85.53 -80.74 -17.24
N LYS A 260 84.50 -81.53 -17.56
CA LYS A 260 84.60 -82.99 -17.67
C LYS A 260 85.50 -83.38 -18.84
N HIS A 261 85.29 -82.80 -20.02
CA HIS A 261 86.15 -83.00 -21.19
C HIS A 261 87.60 -82.59 -20.90
N HIS A 262 87.82 -81.50 -20.17
CA HIS A 262 89.16 -81.09 -19.75
C HIS A 262 89.79 -82.10 -18.78
N LYS A 263 89.03 -82.62 -17.81
CA LYS A 263 89.50 -83.69 -16.92
C LYS A 263 89.81 -84.99 -17.68
N GLU A 264 88.95 -85.39 -18.60
CA GLU A 264 89.16 -86.56 -19.45
C GLU A 264 90.38 -86.41 -20.35
N THR A 265 90.56 -85.25 -20.98
CA THR A 265 91.74 -84.95 -21.80
C THR A 265 93.02 -84.87 -20.98
N LEU A 266 93.00 -84.29 -19.77
CA LEU A 266 94.14 -84.33 -18.84
C LEU A 266 94.49 -85.76 -18.41
N LEU A 267 93.49 -86.59 -18.10
CA LEU A 267 93.71 -88.00 -17.77
C LEU A 267 94.25 -88.77 -18.97
N ALA A 268 93.73 -88.52 -20.18
CA ALA A 268 94.23 -89.12 -21.41
C ALA A 268 95.67 -88.69 -21.69
N ARG A 269 96.01 -87.41 -21.46
CA ARG A 269 97.38 -86.89 -21.56
C ARG A 269 98.30 -87.54 -20.55
N SER A 270 97.90 -87.63 -19.27
CA SER A 270 98.67 -88.30 -18.22
C SER A 270 98.92 -89.78 -18.58
N ARG A 271 97.89 -90.52 -19.02
CA ARG A 271 98.02 -91.89 -19.52
C ARG A 271 98.95 -91.99 -20.73
N ALA A 272 98.90 -91.01 -21.65
CA ALA A 272 99.79 -90.97 -22.80
C ALA A 272 101.25 -90.67 -22.39
N GLU A 273 101.46 -89.79 -21.41
CA GLU A 273 102.78 -89.51 -20.81
C GLU A 273 103.32 -90.74 -20.07
N ASP A 274 102.49 -91.46 -19.29
CA ASP A 274 102.87 -92.72 -18.65
C ASP A 274 103.18 -93.82 -19.67
N ASN A 275 102.38 -93.95 -20.74
CA ASN A 275 102.67 -94.87 -21.84
C ASN A 275 103.96 -94.48 -22.59
N ALA A 276 104.22 -93.17 -22.77
CA ALA A 276 105.44 -92.70 -23.39
C ALA A 276 106.66 -92.98 -22.48
N ARG A 277 106.54 -92.80 -21.16
CA ARG A 277 107.56 -93.19 -20.19
C ARG A 277 107.78 -94.71 -20.18
N ALA A 278 106.72 -95.50 -20.23
CA ALA A 278 106.83 -96.96 -20.35
C ALA A 278 107.55 -97.37 -21.64
N ARG A 279 107.19 -96.75 -22.78
CA ARG A 279 107.90 -96.96 -24.06
C ARG A 279 109.34 -96.45 -24.03
N GLN A 280 109.63 -95.36 -23.34
CA GLN A 280 111.00 -94.86 -23.15
C GLN A 280 111.81 -95.83 -22.31
N HIS A 281 111.24 -96.35 -21.21
CA HIS A 281 111.89 -97.36 -20.39
C HIS A 281 112.10 -98.68 -21.15
N GLU A 282 111.12 -99.10 -21.96
CA GLU A 282 111.27 -100.25 -22.85
C GLU A 282 112.36 -100.01 -23.90
N ASN A 283 112.45 -98.80 -24.48
CA ASN A 283 113.55 -98.44 -25.37
C ASN A 283 114.91 -98.37 -24.65
N GLU A 284 114.97 -97.89 -23.41
CA GLU A 284 116.19 -97.91 -22.60
C GLU A 284 116.64 -99.35 -22.35
N LEU A 285 115.75 -100.23 -21.90
CA LEU A 285 116.03 -101.67 -21.73
C LEU A 285 116.49 -102.32 -23.05
N LEU A 286 115.84 -101.99 -24.16
CA LEU A 286 116.26 -102.47 -25.49
C LEU A 286 117.62 -101.90 -25.90
N SER A 287 117.91 -100.65 -25.56
CA SER A 287 119.22 -100.01 -25.83
C SER A 287 120.33 -100.61 -24.97
N GLU A 288 120.06 -100.92 -23.70
CA GLU A 288 120.96 -101.67 -22.82
C GLU A 288 121.21 -103.08 -23.37
N ARG A 289 120.15 -103.76 -23.85
CA ARG A 289 120.26 -105.07 -24.52
C ARG A 289 121.12 -104.99 -25.79
N ILE A 290 120.93 -103.95 -26.60
CA ILE A 290 121.72 -103.70 -27.83
C ILE A 290 123.17 -103.38 -27.48
N GLU A 291 123.44 -102.58 -26.46
CA GLU A 291 124.80 -102.28 -26.01
C GLU A 291 125.48 -103.52 -25.41
N GLU A 292 124.74 -104.38 -24.72
CA GLU A 292 125.25 -105.67 -24.25
C GLU A 292 125.57 -106.61 -25.43
N GLN A 293 124.71 -106.65 -26.45
CA GLN A 293 125.00 -107.37 -27.70
C GLN A 293 126.19 -106.78 -28.47
N LYS A 294 126.34 -105.45 -28.52
CA LYS A 294 127.51 -104.79 -29.11
C LYS A 294 128.79 -105.12 -28.35
N ARG A 295 128.77 -105.16 -27.01
CA ARG A 295 129.93 -105.60 -26.19
C ARG A 295 130.28 -107.06 -26.45
N GLN A 296 129.29 -107.92 -26.63
CA GLN A 296 129.50 -109.32 -27.04
C GLN A 296 130.10 -109.43 -28.45
N LEU A 297 129.64 -108.62 -29.40
CA LEU A 297 130.21 -108.58 -30.74
C LEU A 297 131.64 -107.99 -30.76
N ALA A 298 131.92 -106.96 -29.96
CA ALA A 298 133.25 -106.37 -29.83
C ALA A 298 134.27 -107.36 -29.24
N THR A 299 133.87 -108.10 -28.19
CA THR A 299 134.72 -109.16 -27.62
C THR A 299 134.91 -110.34 -28.59
N GLN A 300 133.93 -110.64 -29.45
CA GLN A 300 134.11 -111.61 -30.55
C GLN A 300 135.07 -111.08 -31.64
N ALA A 301 134.97 -109.80 -32.00
CA ALA A 301 135.84 -109.15 -32.98
C ALA A 301 137.30 -109.06 -32.49
N GLU A 302 137.54 -108.72 -31.22
CA GLU A 302 138.88 -108.76 -30.62
C GLU A 302 139.47 -110.18 -30.62
N ARG A 303 138.63 -111.21 -30.45
CA ARG A 303 139.05 -112.62 -30.50
C ARG A 303 139.41 -113.04 -31.93
N ILE A 304 138.72 -112.53 -32.93
CA ILE A 304 139.04 -112.75 -34.36
C ILE A 304 140.34 -112.03 -34.71
N HIS A 305 140.50 -110.76 -34.34
CA HIS A 305 141.75 -110.02 -34.58
C HIS A 305 142.97 -110.63 -33.86
N ALA A 306 142.80 -111.17 -32.65
CA ALA A 306 143.87 -111.89 -31.95
C ALA A 306 144.22 -113.23 -32.61
N LEU A 307 143.30 -113.85 -33.35
CA LEU A 307 143.56 -115.07 -34.13
C LEU A 307 144.20 -114.74 -35.49
N GLU A 308 143.81 -113.62 -36.12
CA GLU A 308 144.44 -113.09 -37.34
C GLU A 308 145.89 -112.65 -37.09
N ALA A 309 146.17 -111.94 -35.99
CA ALA A 309 147.53 -111.56 -35.61
C ALA A 309 148.46 -112.77 -35.36
N LYS A 310 147.92 -113.88 -34.82
CA LYS A 310 148.66 -115.15 -34.65
C LYS A 310 148.89 -115.92 -35.95
N LEU A 311 148.07 -115.68 -36.98
CA LEU A 311 148.25 -116.23 -38.32
C LEU A 311 149.30 -115.44 -39.10
N ASP A 312 149.31 -114.11 -38.99
CA ASP A 312 150.29 -113.25 -39.65
C ASP A 312 151.71 -113.44 -39.08
N GLU A 313 151.85 -113.69 -37.78
CA GLU A 313 153.14 -113.98 -37.12
C GLU A 313 153.77 -115.32 -37.58
N LYS A 314 152.92 -116.32 -37.90
CA LYS A 314 153.37 -117.61 -38.45
C LYS A 314 153.72 -117.54 -39.95
N ILE A 315 153.11 -116.62 -40.71
CA ILE A 315 153.43 -116.41 -42.13
C ILE A 315 154.74 -115.62 -42.29
N TRP A 316 155.03 -114.69 -41.38
CA TRP A 316 156.25 -113.88 -41.42
C TRP A 316 157.53 -114.67 -41.07
N SER A 317 157.44 -115.61 -40.12
CA SER A 317 158.58 -116.46 -39.72
C SER A 317 158.99 -117.50 -40.78
N LEU A 318 158.04 -118.01 -41.58
CA LEU A 318 158.31 -118.92 -42.71
C LEU A 318 158.91 -118.20 -43.95
N ALA A 319 158.71 -116.89 -44.08
CA ALA A 319 159.27 -116.08 -45.17
C ALA A 319 160.70 -115.59 -44.89
N ALA A 320 161.08 -115.41 -43.61
CA ALA A 320 162.44 -115.02 -43.21
C ALA A 320 163.46 -116.17 -43.40
N GLN A 321 163.08 -117.42 -43.09
CA GLN A 321 163.93 -118.59 -43.26
C GLN A 321 164.27 -118.95 -44.73
N ARG A 322 163.52 -118.40 -45.71
CA ARG A 322 163.77 -118.60 -47.15
C ARG A 322 164.61 -117.50 -47.81
N ARG A 323 164.87 -116.36 -47.14
CA ARG A 323 165.67 -115.24 -47.69
C ARG A 323 167.15 -115.26 -47.29
N GLU A 324 167.53 -115.99 -46.23
CA GLU A 324 168.94 -116.18 -45.86
C GLU A 324 169.65 -117.30 -46.64
N ALA A 325 168.91 -118.16 -47.37
CA ALA A 325 169.47 -119.21 -48.21
C ALA A 325 169.94 -118.74 -49.61
N ALA A 326 169.84 -117.45 -49.95
CA ALA A 326 170.08 -116.96 -51.32
C ALA A 326 171.05 -115.76 -51.43
N ARG A 327 171.73 -115.35 -50.35
CA ARG A 327 172.58 -114.14 -50.38
C ARG A 327 174.07 -114.31 -50.09
N ASN A 328 174.54 -115.48 -49.65
CA ASN A 328 175.99 -115.69 -49.43
C ASN A 328 176.56 -116.88 -50.23
N GLU A 329 176.37 -116.84 -51.55
CA GLU A 329 177.16 -117.63 -52.50
C GLU A 329 177.45 -116.82 -53.79
N LYS A 330 178.14 -115.68 -53.64
CA LYS A 330 179.44 -115.39 -54.31
C LYS A 330 179.81 -113.90 -54.34
N GLU A 331 180.74 -113.55 -53.47
CA GLU A 331 181.75 -112.51 -53.73
C GLU A 331 183.14 -113.03 -53.25
N SER A 332 183.61 -114.06 -53.95
CA SER A 332 185.02 -114.34 -54.30
C SER A 332 184.92 -115.15 -55.61
N ASP A 333 185.77 -114.97 -56.61
CA ASP A 333 187.16 -115.34 -56.44
C ASP A 333 188.13 -114.40 -57.16
N THR A 334 188.84 -113.62 -56.35
CA THR A 334 190.23 -113.23 -56.61
C THR A 334 190.96 -113.16 -55.27
N THR A 335 192.15 -113.77 -55.23
CA THR A 335 193.06 -114.01 -54.08
C THR A 335 192.70 -115.15 -53.13
N ALA A 336 193.43 -116.26 -53.37
CA ALA A 336 194.12 -117.03 -52.36
C ALA A 336 193.94 -116.52 -50.91
N SER A 337 193.22 -117.29 -50.10
CA SER A 337 193.89 -118.39 -49.41
C SER A 337 192.88 -119.42 -48.85
N THR A 338 193.11 -120.69 -49.24
CA THR A 338 193.09 -121.93 -48.41
C THR A 338 191.79 -122.60 -47.89
N THR A 339 191.68 -123.90 -48.27
CA THR A 339 191.28 -125.14 -47.50
C THR A 339 189.82 -125.62 -47.34
N SER A 340 189.59 -126.89 -47.80
CA SER A 340 188.83 -128.04 -47.23
C SER A 340 187.35 -127.86 -46.84
N ASP A 341 186.45 -128.85 -46.83
CA ASP A 341 186.40 -130.30 -47.06
C ASP A 341 184.88 -130.64 -47.08
N SER A 342 184.43 -131.80 -47.56
CA SER A 342 184.25 -133.05 -46.79
C SER A 342 183.66 -132.91 -45.37
#